data_AF-A0A009H166-F1
#
_entry.id   AF-A0A009H166-F1
#
_cell.length_a   1.000
_cell.length_b   1.000
_cell.length_c   1.000
_cell.angle_alpha   90.00
_cell.angle_beta   90.00
_cell.angle_gamma   90.00
#
_symmetry.space_group_name_H-M   'P 1'
#
loop_
_entity.id
_entity.type
_entity.pdbx_description
1 polymer ?
#
loop_
_entity_poly.entity_id
_entity_poly.type
_entity_poly.pdbx_seq_one_letter_code
_entity_poly.pdbx_strand_id
1 'polypeptide(L)'
;MIKDFYKIEGDYLSAFSTLIAALVAFALYKDWREEQEYQTKKEFILNIKNIFKELYDLNFSEIDRRVDILVSLKNVIPNSDLSYKSMTKINTYKGKYFALSMHLLMNLKEYEIVSGDSIFIKEALKDLEKQNDRIQRSYEELFSTMNLAKINYDESIEKMHNFNNCTIEVIGDIYNKIVIKLINKLRPRDSNI
;
A
#
# COMPACT_ATOMS: atom_id res chain seq x y z
N MET A 1 44.60 29.04 -43.67
CA MET A 1 43.72 30.21 -43.43
C MET A 1 43.01 30.19 -42.08
N ILE A 2 42.25 29.17 -41.67
CA ILE A 2 41.75 29.08 -40.26
C ILE A 2 42.84 28.58 -39.29
N LYS A 3 43.73 27.69 -39.76
CA LYS A 3 44.85 27.12 -38.99
C LYS A 3 45.90 28.17 -38.56
N ASP A 4 46.06 29.22 -39.36
CA ASP A 4 47.14 30.22 -39.18
C ASP A 4 46.71 31.43 -38.36
N PHE A 5 45.40 31.64 -38.17
CA PHE A 5 44.88 32.83 -37.48
C PHE A 5 44.83 32.68 -35.96
N TYR A 6 44.72 31.44 -35.45
CA TYR A 6 44.56 31.19 -34.01
C TYR A 6 45.75 30.44 -33.35
N LYS A 7 46.71 29.89 -34.12
CA LYS A 7 47.82 29.07 -33.58
C LYS A 7 47.37 28.00 -32.54
N ILE A 8 46.13 27.52 -32.64
CA ILE A 8 45.65 26.43 -31.80
C ILE A 8 46.08 25.15 -32.51
N GLU A 9 47.12 24.48 -31.98
CA GLU A 9 47.56 23.17 -32.47
C GLU A 9 46.36 22.20 -32.44
N GLY A 10 46.30 21.28 -33.42
CA GLY A 10 45.15 20.37 -33.60
C GLY A 10 44.76 19.59 -32.33
N ASP A 11 45.71 19.40 -31.41
CA ASP A 11 45.52 18.75 -30.12
C ASP A 11 44.67 19.58 -29.13
N TYR A 12 44.73 20.91 -29.17
CA TYR A 12 43.92 21.76 -28.29
C TYR A 12 42.45 21.80 -28.72
N LEU A 13 42.18 21.78 -30.03
CA LEU A 13 40.81 21.71 -30.54
C LEU A 13 40.20 20.32 -30.26
N SER A 14 41.01 19.26 -30.38
CA SER A 14 40.65 17.90 -30.00
C SER A 14 40.38 17.78 -28.48
N ALA A 15 41.28 18.29 -27.64
CA ALA A 15 41.13 18.30 -26.19
C ALA A 15 39.92 19.14 -25.73
N PHE A 16 39.69 20.31 -26.35
CA PHE A 16 38.52 21.13 -26.11
C PHE A 16 37.22 20.40 -26.49
N SER A 17 37.19 19.77 -27.67
CA SER A 17 36.02 18.98 -28.10
C SER A 17 35.75 17.79 -27.16
N THR A 18 36.80 17.16 -26.64
CA THR A 18 36.70 16.06 -25.66
C THR A 18 36.16 16.57 -24.33
N LEU A 19 36.59 17.74 -23.85
CA LEU A 19 36.06 18.36 -22.64
C LEU A 19 34.57 18.70 -22.78
N ILE A 20 34.18 19.28 -23.92
CA ILE A 20 32.77 19.58 -24.22
C ILE A 20 31.95 18.28 -24.28
N ALA A 21 32.46 17.24 -24.94
CA ALA A 21 31.81 15.93 -24.98
C ALA A 21 31.65 15.32 -23.58
N ALA A 22 32.66 15.43 -22.71
CA ALA A 22 32.60 14.96 -21.34
C ALA A 22 31.56 15.74 -20.50
N LEU A 23 31.45 17.06 -20.69
CA LEU A 23 30.42 17.87 -20.03
C LEU A 23 29.01 17.48 -20.48
N VAL A 24 28.81 17.29 -21.78
CA VAL A 24 27.52 16.83 -22.33
C VAL A 24 27.19 15.42 -21.82
N ALA A 25 28.15 14.51 -21.81
CA ALA A 25 27.97 13.16 -21.28
C ALA A 25 27.63 13.18 -19.78
N PHE A 26 28.26 14.05 -19.00
CA PHE A 26 27.95 14.24 -17.58
C PHE A 26 26.52 14.77 -17.37
N ALA A 27 26.10 15.76 -18.17
CA ALA A 27 24.73 16.29 -18.12
C ALA A 27 23.69 15.21 -18.48
N LEU A 28 23.90 14.48 -19.58
CA LEU A 28 23.03 13.37 -19.98
C LEU A 28 22.98 12.24 -18.95
N TYR A 29 24.11 11.92 -18.32
CA TYR A 29 24.16 10.92 -17.25
C TYR A 29 23.37 11.37 -16.02
N LYS A 30 23.47 12.64 -15.66
CA LYS A 30 22.69 13.22 -14.56
C LYS A 30 21.19 13.16 -14.86
N ASP A 31 20.76 13.62 -16.03
CA ASP A 31 19.36 13.59 -16.46
C ASP A 31 18.82 12.16 -16.52
N TRP A 32 19.59 11.23 -17.09
CA TRP A 32 19.24 9.81 -17.13
C TRP A 32 19.06 9.24 -15.72
N ARG A 33 19.97 9.56 -14.79
CA ARG A 33 19.89 9.08 -13.41
C ARG A 33 18.64 9.62 -12.70
N GLU A 34 18.34 10.91 -12.84
CA GLU A 34 17.14 11.52 -12.26
C GLU A 34 15.86 10.88 -12.81
N GLU A 35 15.80 10.63 -14.12
CA GLU A 35 14.68 9.93 -14.76
C GLU A 35 14.54 8.48 -14.26
N GLN A 36 15.64 7.74 -14.11
CA GLN A 36 15.61 6.38 -13.57
C GLN A 36 15.10 6.35 -12.13
N GLU A 37 15.54 7.30 -11.28
CA GLU A 37 15.05 7.42 -9.91
C GLU A 37 13.55 7.75 -9.86
N TYR A 38 13.07 8.60 -10.77
CA TYR A 38 11.64 8.91 -10.91
C TYR A 38 10.81 7.68 -11.35
N GLN A 39 11.25 6.96 -12.40
CA GLN A 39 10.55 5.76 -12.87
C GLN A 39 10.51 4.67 -11.79
N THR A 40 11.62 4.46 -11.07
CA THR A 40 11.66 3.50 -9.96
C THR A 40 10.63 3.85 -8.88
N LYS A 41 10.58 5.11 -8.44
CA LYS A 41 9.58 5.56 -7.44
C LYS A 41 8.15 5.40 -7.95
N LYS A 42 7.91 5.68 -9.24
CA LYS A 42 6.61 5.52 -9.89
C LYS A 42 6.16 4.06 -9.90
N GLU A 43 7.04 3.13 -10.26
CA GLU A 43 6.75 1.68 -10.25
C GLU A 43 6.40 1.18 -8.85
N PHE A 44 7.15 1.57 -7.82
CA PHE A 44 6.84 1.22 -6.43
C PHE A 44 5.46 1.68 -6.00
N ILE A 45 5.10 2.92 -6.31
CA ILE A 45 3.79 3.46 -5.94
C ILE A 45 2.68 2.78 -6.74
N LEU A 46 2.94 2.39 -7.99
CA LEU A 46 2.00 1.58 -8.76
C LEU A 46 1.78 0.22 -8.08
N ASN A 47 2.84 -0.41 -7.57
CA ASN A 47 2.75 -1.68 -6.85
C ASN A 47 1.94 -1.54 -5.55
N ILE A 48 2.22 -0.50 -4.77
CA ILE A 48 1.46 -0.19 -3.55
C ILE A 48 -0.02 0.05 -3.86
N LYS A 49 -0.34 0.76 -4.95
CA LYS A 49 -1.72 0.95 -5.41
C LYS A 49 -2.39 -0.36 -5.80
N ASN A 50 -1.67 -1.28 -6.43
CA ASN A 50 -2.20 -2.60 -6.78
C ASN A 50 -2.49 -3.44 -5.54
N ILE A 51 -1.58 -3.48 -4.56
CA ILE A 51 -1.81 -4.15 -3.27
C ILE A 51 -3.03 -3.56 -2.56
N PHE A 52 -3.17 -2.22 -2.57
CA PHE A 52 -4.36 -1.58 -2.02
C PHE A 52 -5.63 -2.00 -2.77
N LYS A 53 -5.59 -2.07 -4.10
CA LYS A 53 -6.72 -2.53 -4.90
C LYS A 53 -7.11 -3.95 -4.53
N GLU A 54 -6.15 -4.84 -4.32
CA GLU A 54 -6.41 -6.20 -3.85
C GLU A 54 -7.05 -6.22 -2.45
N LEU A 55 -6.63 -5.35 -1.53
CA LEU A 55 -7.27 -5.19 -0.22
C LEU A 55 -8.73 -4.71 -0.34
N TYR A 56 -8.96 -3.75 -1.22
CA TYR A 56 -10.29 -3.21 -1.49
C TYR A 56 -11.21 -4.28 -2.10
N ASP A 57 -10.74 -4.97 -3.14
CA ASP A 57 -11.48 -6.03 -3.83
C ASP A 57 -11.78 -7.20 -2.87
N LEU A 58 -10.81 -7.57 -2.02
CA LEU A 58 -11.03 -8.55 -0.95
C LEU A 58 -12.18 -8.12 -0.04
N ASN A 59 -12.14 -6.90 0.49
CA ASN A 59 -13.18 -6.44 1.40
C ASN A 59 -14.55 -6.35 0.73
N PHE A 60 -14.61 -5.86 -0.51
CA PHE A 60 -15.86 -5.80 -1.26
C PHE A 60 -16.45 -7.19 -1.48
N SER A 61 -15.64 -8.16 -1.95
CA SER A 61 -16.09 -9.54 -2.18
C SER A 61 -16.54 -10.27 -0.91
N GLU A 62 -16.09 -9.81 0.25
CA GLU A 62 -16.39 -10.43 1.55
C GLU A 62 -17.58 -9.78 2.24
N ILE A 63 -18.03 -8.58 1.81
CA ILE A 63 -19.28 -7.98 2.29
C ILE A 63 -20.45 -8.92 2.03
N ASP A 64 -20.60 -9.43 0.81
CA ASP A 64 -21.68 -10.36 0.45
C ASP A 64 -21.64 -11.64 1.31
N ARG A 65 -20.45 -12.20 1.52
CA ARG A 65 -20.26 -13.38 2.37
C ARG A 65 -20.63 -13.13 3.83
N ARG A 66 -20.39 -11.92 4.33
CA ARG A 66 -20.77 -11.51 5.69
C ARG A 66 -22.27 -11.27 5.80
N VAL A 67 -22.90 -10.71 4.77
CA VAL A 67 -24.36 -10.60 4.69
C VAL A 67 -25.00 -11.99 4.71
N ASP A 68 -24.48 -12.95 3.97
CA ASP A 68 -24.97 -14.34 4.00
C ASP A 68 -24.85 -14.97 5.40
N ILE A 69 -23.73 -14.71 6.10
CA ILE A 69 -23.54 -15.15 7.49
C ILE A 69 -24.61 -14.52 8.39
N LEU A 70 -24.82 -13.20 8.28
CA LEU A 70 -25.82 -12.47 9.07
C LEU A 70 -27.24 -13.00 8.82
N VAL A 71 -27.60 -13.22 7.56
CA VAL A 71 -28.91 -13.80 7.16
C VAL A 71 -29.07 -15.19 7.75
N SER A 72 -28.02 -16.02 7.72
CA SER A 72 -28.05 -17.37 8.27
C SER A 72 -28.21 -17.36 9.79
N LEU A 73 -27.48 -16.48 10.49
CA LEU A 73 -27.57 -16.32 11.94
C LEU A 73 -28.95 -15.81 12.39
N LYS A 74 -29.64 -15.03 11.56
CA LYS A 74 -30.96 -14.47 11.86
C LYS A 74 -32.12 -15.44 11.62
N ASN A 75 -32.00 -16.32 10.61
CA ASN A 75 -33.15 -17.07 10.08
C ASN A 75 -33.13 -18.59 10.37
N VAL A 76 -32.00 -19.15 10.81
CA VAL A 76 -31.88 -20.59 11.12
C VAL A 76 -31.87 -20.77 12.63
N ILE A 77 -32.50 -21.84 13.17
CA ILE A 77 -32.35 -22.20 14.59
C ILE A 77 -30.85 -22.33 14.87
N PRO A 78 -30.29 -21.41 15.63
CA PRO A 78 -28.86 -21.27 15.59
C PRO A 78 -28.15 -22.44 16.30
N ASN A 79 -27.09 -22.98 15.70
CA ASN A 79 -26.37 -24.15 16.22
C ASN A 79 -24.84 -24.03 16.07
N SER A 80 -24.11 -24.94 16.71
CA SER A 80 -22.65 -24.96 16.71
C SER A 80 -22.01 -25.11 15.32
N ASP A 81 -22.65 -25.83 14.40
CA ASP A 81 -22.17 -25.99 13.02
C ASP A 81 -22.22 -24.67 12.24
N LEU A 82 -23.30 -23.91 12.39
CA LEU A 82 -23.44 -22.60 11.76
C LEU A 82 -22.40 -21.61 12.29
N SER A 83 -22.16 -21.59 13.60
CA SER A 83 -21.13 -20.74 14.21
C SER A 83 -19.73 -21.14 13.75
N TYR A 84 -19.43 -22.44 13.69
CA TYR A 84 -18.16 -22.94 13.17
C TYR A 84 -17.94 -22.49 11.72
N LYS A 85 -18.90 -22.73 10.83
CA LYS A 85 -18.82 -22.33 9.41
C LYS A 85 -18.65 -20.82 9.25
N SER A 86 -19.37 -20.03 10.03
CA SER A 86 -19.26 -18.57 10.03
C SER A 86 -17.85 -18.15 10.45
N MET A 87 -17.31 -18.76 11.51
CA MET A 87 -15.98 -18.45 12.00
C MET A 87 -14.87 -18.85 11.02
N THR A 88 -15.00 -20.00 10.35
CA THR A 88 -14.05 -20.42 9.31
C THR A 88 -13.97 -19.39 8.17
N LYS A 89 -15.11 -18.84 7.74
CA LYS A 89 -15.14 -17.79 6.71
C LYS A 89 -14.47 -16.51 7.19
N ILE A 90 -14.80 -16.05 8.40
CA ILE A 90 -14.19 -14.86 9.02
C ILE A 90 -12.66 -15.03 9.16
N ASN A 91 -12.20 -16.20 9.58
CA ASN A 91 -10.78 -16.54 9.68
C ASN A 91 -10.06 -16.48 8.35
N THR A 92 -10.71 -16.98 7.30
CA THR A 92 -10.17 -16.94 5.94
C THR A 92 -9.99 -15.51 5.47
N TYR A 93 -10.99 -14.65 5.68
CA TYR A 93 -10.88 -13.21 5.38
C TYR A 93 -9.72 -12.58 6.16
N LYS A 94 -9.67 -12.78 7.48
CA LYS A 94 -8.64 -12.23 8.33
C LYS A 94 -7.24 -12.63 7.84
N GLY A 95 -7.02 -13.91 7.55
CA GLY A 95 -5.74 -14.40 7.05
C GLY A 95 -5.31 -13.72 5.75
N LYS A 96 -6.23 -13.57 4.80
CA LYS A 96 -5.96 -12.86 3.52
C LYS A 96 -5.65 -11.39 3.74
N TYR A 97 -6.43 -10.71 4.58
CA TYR A 97 -6.18 -9.30 4.93
C TYR A 97 -4.78 -9.13 5.52
N PHE A 98 -4.39 -9.97 6.49
CA PHE A 98 -3.06 -9.89 7.11
C PHE A 98 -1.94 -10.15 6.11
N ALA A 99 -2.09 -11.12 5.20
CA ALA A 99 -1.12 -11.38 4.15
C ALA A 99 -0.90 -10.15 3.25
N LEU A 100 -1.99 -9.54 2.77
CA LEU A 100 -1.92 -8.33 1.95
C LEU A 100 -1.35 -7.13 2.73
N SER A 101 -1.68 -7.00 4.02
CA SER A 101 -1.11 -5.96 4.89
C SER A 101 0.41 -6.13 5.05
N MET A 102 0.89 -7.37 5.13
CA MET A 102 2.33 -7.67 5.19
C MET A 102 3.03 -7.36 3.86
N HIS A 103 2.38 -7.64 2.73
CA HIS A 103 2.90 -7.25 1.42
C HIS A 103 3.03 -5.73 1.29
N LEU A 104 2.02 -4.98 1.76
CA LEU A 104 2.07 -3.53 1.80
C LEU A 104 3.22 -3.04 2.69
N LEU A 105 3.40 -3.63 3.87
CA LEU A 105 4.48 -3.30 4.80
C LEU A 105 5.86 -3.51 4.16
N MET A 106 6.07 -4.64 3.48
CA MET A 106 7.33 -4.93 2.79
C MET A 106 7.62 -3.91 1.69
N ASN A 107 6.61 -3.58 0.87
CA ASN A 107 6.75 -2.59 -0.20
C ASN A 107 7.02 -1.17 0.31
N LEU A 108 6.42 -0.79 1.44
CA LEU A 108 6.72 0.49 2.09
C LEU A 108 8.18 0.55 2.56
N LYS A 109 8.71 -0.53 3.13
CA LYS A 109 10.13 -0.62 3.54
C LYS A 109 11.07 -0.56 2.34
N GLU A 110 10.75 -1.24 1.24
CA GLU A 110 11.55 -1.14 0.01
C GLU A 110 11.54 0.28 -0.56
N TYR A 111 10.38 0.94 -0.54
CA TYR A 111 10.29 2.35 -0.93
C TYR A 111 11.12 3.27 -0.02
N GLU A 112 11.21 3.01 1.28
CA GLU A 112 12.10 3.76 2.19
C GLU A 112 13.55 3.72 1.72
N ILE A 113 14.03 2.53 1.35
CA ILE A 113 15.41 2.31 0.89
C ILE A 113 15.67 3.09 -0.39
N VAL A 114 14.73 3.10 -1.33
CA VAL A 114 14.89 3.74 -2.65
C VAL A 114 14.68 5.25 -2.59
N SER A 115 13.73 5.73 -1.81
CA SER A 115 13.35 7.15 -1.77
C SER A 115 14.16 7.98 -0.78
N GLY A 116 14.74 7.34 0.25
CA GLY A 116 15.35 8.01 1.39
C GLY A 116 14.34 8.70 2.33
N ASP A 117 13.03 8.56 2.07
CA ASP A 117 11.96 9.25 2.80
C ASP A 117 11.54 8.52 4.08
N SER A 118 12.49 8.38 5.00
CA SER A 118 12.31 7.62 6.24
C SER A 118 11.24 8.17 7.18
N ILE A 119 10.98 9.48 7.15
CA ILE A 119 9.98 10.10 8.05
C ILE A 119 8.58 9.66 7.62
N PHE A 120 8.24 9.85 6.35
CA PHE A 120 6.93 9.45 5.83
C PHE A 120 6.70 7.95 5.97
N ILE A 121 7.71 7.13 5.67
CA ILE A 121 7.54 5.68 5.74
C ILE A 121 7.36 5.20 7.17
N LYS A 122 8.08 5.75 8.15
CA LYS A 122 7.84 5.42 9.56
C LYS A 122 6.42 5.78 10.00
N GLU A 123 5.88 6.91 9.55
CA GLU A 123 4.49 7.29 9.82
C GLU A 123 3.51 6.31 9.16
N ALA A 124 3.71 5.97 7.88
CA ALA A 124 2.86 5.05 7.14
C ALA A 124 2.86 3.63 7.74
N LEU A 125 4.03 3.14 8.16
CA LEU A 125 4.18 1.85 8.84
C LEU A 125 3.43 1.85 10.18
N LYS A 126 3.59 2.89 10.99
CA LYS A 126 2.87 3.04 12.26
C LYS A 126 1.35 3.11 12.05
N ASP A 127 0.90 3.83 11.02
CA ASP A 127 -0.52 3.87 10.66
C ASP A 127 -1.04 2.49 10.26
N LEU A 128 -0.28 1.73 9.45
CA LEU A 128 -0.65 0.38 9.04
C LEU A 128 -0.71 -0.60 10.21
N GLU A 129 0.28 -0.57 11.11
CA GLU A 129 0.30 -1.37 12.34
C GLU A 129 -0.93 -1.07 13.20
N LYS A 130 -1.25 0.21 13.41
CA LYS A 130 -2.44 0.64 14.14
C LYS A 130 -3.73 0.09 13.50
N GLN A 131 -3.82 0.06 12.18
CA GLN A 131 -5.00 -0.50 11.50
C GLN A 131 -5.09 -2.02 11.64
N ASN A 132 -3.95 -2.71 11.57
CA ASN A 132 -3.88 -4.15 11.81
C ASN A 132 -4.34 -4.52 13.23
N ASP A 133 -3.93 -3.74 14.23
CA ASP A 133 -4.37 -3.92 15.63
C ASP A 133 -5.88 -3.69 15.81
N ARG A 134 -6.49 -2.78 15.04
CA ARG A 134 -7.94 -2.56 15.07
C ARG A 134 -8.70 -3.77 14.53
N ILE A 135 -8.26 -4.32 13.39
CA ILE A 135 -8.87 -5.53 12.82
C ILE A 135 -8.68 -6.73 13.75
N GLN A 136 -7.48 -6.89 14.33
CA GLN A 136 -7.19 -7.97 15.26
C GLN A 136 -8.14 -7.93 16.47
N ARG A 137 -8.26 -6.78 17.14
CA ARG A 137 -9.14 -6.63 18.31
C ARG A 137 -10.60 -6.86 17.96
N SER A 138 -11.07 -6.29 16.85
CA SER A 138 -12.45 -6.47 16.41
C SER A 138 -12.76 -7.94 16.08
N TYR A 139 -11.79 -8.66 15.50
CA TYR A 139 -11.89 -10.09 15.29
C TYR A 139 -11.92 -10.88 16.61
N GLU A 140 -11.07 -10.54 17.58
CA GLU A 140 -11.02 -11.22 18.89
C GLU A 140 -12.33 -11.07 19.66
N GLU A 141 -12.93 -9.87 19.62
CA GLU A 141 -14.25 -9.63 20.20
C GLU A 141 -15.31 -10.55 19.57
N LEU A 142 -15.39 -10.56 18.24
CA LEU A 142 -16.33 -11.41 17.49
C LEU A 142 -16.10 -12.90 17.77
N PHE A 143 -14.84 -13.33 17.77
CA PHE A 143 -14.47 -14.71 18.07
C PHE A 143 -14.93 -15.13 19.47
N SER A 144 -14.71 -14.28 20.47
CA SER A 144 -15.09 -14.56 21.86
C SER A 144 -16.61 -14.78 22.02
N THR A 145 -17.42 -14.00 21.30
CA THR A 145 -18.89 -14.08 21.35
C THR A 145 -19.42 -15.32 20.63
N MET A 146 -18.81 -15.72 19.51
CA MET A 146 -19.27 -16.88 18.71
C MET A 146 -18.75 -18.23 19.20
N ASN A 147 -17.66 -18.26 20.00
CA ASN A 147 -17.01 -19.49 20.45
C ASN A 147 -17.56 -20.04 21.79
N LEU A 148 -18.35 -19.27 22.55
CA LEU A 148 -18.91 -19.71 23.81
C LEU A 148 -20.19 -20.53 23.59
N ALA A 149 -20.25 -21.73 24.17
CA ALA A 149 -21.36 -22.70 24.08
C ALA A 149 -22.74 -22.19 24.58
N LYS A 150 -22.85 -20.93 24.98
CA LYS A 150 -24.09 -20.16 25.17
C LYS A 150 -24.06 -19.00 24.19
N ILE A 151 -24.29 -19.29 22.92
CA ILE A 151 -24.19 -18.28 21.87
C ILE A 151 -25.36 -17.30 22.05
N ASN A 152 -25.02 -16.07 22.42
CA ASN A 152 -25.92 -14.93 22.31
C ASN A 152 -25.88 -14.47 20.85
N TYR A 153 -26.85 -14.93 20.05
CA TYR A 153 -26.85 -14.71 18.60
C TYR A 153 -27.10 -13.25 18.23
N ASP A 154 -27.90 -12.54 19.02
CA ASP A 154 -28.11 -11.11 18.84
C ASP A 154 -26.78 -10.34 19.03
N GLU A 155 -26.03 -10.69 20.08
CA GLU A 155 -24.69 -10.13 20.32
C GLU A 155 -23.69 -10.54 19.22
N SER A 156 -23.77 -11.78 18.72
CA SER A 156 -22.92 -12.24 17.62
C SER A 156 -23.18 -11.46 16.32
N ILE A 157 -24.45 -11.19 16.02
CA ILE A 157 -24.89 -10.37 14.88
C ILE A 157 -24.36 -8.94 15.04
N GLU A 158 -24.50 -8.35 16.23
CA GLU A 158 -23.98 -7.02 16.52
C GLU A 158 -22.45 -6.96 16.34
N LYS A 159 -21.71 -7.91 16.92
CA LYS A 159 -20.25 -7.99 16.79
C LYS A 159 -19.81 -8.21 15.34
N MET A 160 -20.59 -8.94 14.55
CA MET A 160 -20.33 -9.14 13.13
C MET A 160 -20.53 -7.85 12.32
N HIS A 161 -21.56 -7.06 12.63
CA HIS A 161 -21.73 -5.73 12.07
C HIS A 161 -20.57 -4.79 12.44
N ASN A 162 -20.16 -4.79 13.71
CA ASN A 162 -19.03 -3.99 14.18
C ASN A 162 -17.73 -4.38 13.48
N PHE A 163 -17.48 -5.67 13.29
CA PHE A 163 -16.33 -6.16 12.53
C PHE A 163 -16.37 -5.71 11.06
N ASN A 164 -17.54 -5.77 10.41
CA ASN A 164 -17.70 -5.30 9.04
C ASN A 164 -17.43 -3.79 8.89
N ASN A 165 -17.98 -2.98 9.79
CA ASN A 165 -17.76 -1.54 9.79
C ASN A 165 -16.28 -1.21 10.04
N CYS A 166 -15.66 -1.89 11.00
CA CYS A 166 -14.24 -1.75 11.29
C CYS A 166 -13.37 -2.04 10.05
N THR A 167 -13.65 -3.11 9.31
CA THR A 167 -12.88 -3.44 8.11
C THR A 167 -13.02 -2.41 6.99
N ILE A 168 -14.22 -1.85 6.80
CA ILE A 168 -14.47 -0.79 5.82
C ILE A 168 -13.69 0.47 6.20
N GLU A 169 -13.79 0.89 7.47
CA GLU A 169 -13.08 2.07 7.98
C GLU A 169 -11.56 1.92 7.86
N VAL A 170 -11.02 0.76 8.24
CA VAL A 170 -9.58 0.47 8.17
C VAL A 170 -9.05 0.59 6.74
N ILE A 171 -9.78 0.05 5.77
CA ILE A 171 -9.36 0.13 4.35
C ILE A 171 -9.44 1.56 3.84
N GLY A 172 -10.48 2.31 4.19
CA GLY A 172 -10.55 3.74 3.89
C GLY A 172 -9.40 4.53 4.52
N ASP A 173 -9.04 4.21 5.75
CA ASP A 173 -7.90 4.81 6.45
C ASP A 173 -6.56 4.51 5.77
N ILE A 174 -6.32 3.25 5.36
CA ILE A 174 -5.10 2.85 4.62
C ILE A 174 -5.01 3.65 3.32
N TYR A 175 -6.12 3.77 2.58
CA TYR A 175 -6.14 4.54 1.34
C TYR A 175 -5.74 6.00 1.56
N ASN A 176 -6.40 6.66 2.52
CA ASN A 176 -6.22 8.09 2.76
C ASN A 176 -4.87 8.42 3.38
N LYS A 177 -4.41 7.62 4.34
CA LYS A 177 -3.19 7.90 5.12
C LYS A 177 -1.93 7.44 4.41
N ILE A 178 -2.00 6.41 3.57
CA ILE A 178 -0.83 5.84 2.91
C ILE A 178 -0.86 6.12 1.41
N VAL A 179 -1.87 5.64 0.70
CA VAL A 179 -1.90 5.66 -0.78
C VAL A 179 -1.99 7.09 -1.31
N ILE A 180 -2.92 7.91 -0.82
CA ILE A 180 -3.05 9.31 -1.26
C ILE A 180 -1.78 10.11 -0.95
N LYS A 181 -1.19 9.94 0.24
CA LYS A 181 0.04 10.64 0.62
C LYS A 181 1.22 10.26 -0.27
N LEU A 182 1.36 8.97 -0.64
CA LEU A 182 2.36 8.50 -1.60
C LEU A 182 2.15 9.12 -2.98
N ILE A 183 0.92 9.12 -3.49
CA ILE A 183 0.58 9.72 -4.79
C ILE A 183 0.95 11.21 -4.80
N ASN A 184 0.62 11.94 -3.73
CA ASN A 184 0.94 13.37 -3.62
C ASN A 184 2.44 13.66 -3.62
N LYS A 185 3.27 12.73 -3.14
CA LYS A 185 4.74 12.87 -3.19
C LYS A 185 5.35 12.67 -4.57
N LEU A 186 4.66 11.98 -5.49
CA LEU A 186 5.08 11.87 -6.89
C LEU A 186 4.63 13.05 -7.75
N ARG A 187 3.74 13.90 -7.24
CA ARG A 187 3.31 15.06 -8.00
C ARG A 187 4.51 15.99 -8.16
N PRO A 188 4.87 16.40 -9.40
CA PRO A 188 5.97 17.34 -9.59
C PRO A 188 5.71 18.59 -8.75
N ARG A 189 6.76 19.12 -8.10
CA ARG A 189 6.68 20.33 -7.26
C ARG A 189 6.23 21.57 -8.03
N ASP A 190 6.20 21.51 -9.36
CA ASP A 190 6.03 22.66 -10.25
C ASP A 190 4.67 22.68 -10.98
N SER A 191 3.56 22.36 -10.30
CA SER A 191 2.21 22.65 -10.83
C SER A 191 1.65 24.00 -10.33
N ASN A 192 2.52 24.90 -9.89
CA ASN A 192 2.21 26.31 -9.66
C ASN A 192 2.97 27.16 -10.70
N ILE A 193 2.50 27.12 -11.95
CA ILE A 193 2.67 28.18 -12.95
C ILE A 193 1.26 28.50 -13.46
#